data_AF-A0A353HWF6-F1
#
_entry.id   AF-A0A353HWF6-F1
#
_cell.length_a   1.000
_cell.length_b   1.000
_cell.length_c   1.000
_cell.angle_alpha   90.00
_cell.angle_beta   90.00
_cell.angle_gamma   90.00
#
_symmetry.space_group_name_H-M   'P 1'
#
loop_
_entity.id
_entity.type
_entity.pdbx_description
1 polymer ?
#
loop_
_entity_poly.entity_id
_entity_poly.type
_entity_poly.pdbx_seq_one_letter_code
_entity_poly.pdbx_strand_id
1 'polypeptide(L)' 'APLLLAYGGVDRRVPLYHGTEFLAAVKKHNSTVDWVEYPDEGHGLAVEQNRIDFWTRVETFLDQHIGAARQ' A
#
# COMPACT_ATOMS: atom_id res chain seq x y z
N ALA A 1 12.03 8.55 -3.79
CA ALA A 1 12.14 7.77 -2.55
C ALA A 1 11.17 6.60 -2.66
N PRO A 2 11.49 5.43 -2.11
CA PRO A 2 10.58 4.28 -2.14
C PRO A 2 9.25 4.63 -1.46
N LEU A 3 8.15 4.14 -2.02
CA LEU A 3 6.80 4.43 -1.54
C LEU A 3 5.91 3.20 -1.75
N LEU A 4 5.26 2.74 -0.68
CA LEU A 4 4.21 1.72 -0.73
C LEU A 4 2.84 2.38 -0.51
N LEU A 5 1.91 2.13 -1.42
CA LEU A 5 0.52 2.59 -1.37
C LEU A 5 -0.42 1.40 -1.23
N ALA A 6 -1.28 1.41 -0.21
CA ALA A 6 -2.25 0.35 0.07
C ALA A 6 -3.66 0.93 0.27
N TYR A 7 -4.65 0.40 -0.45
CA TYR A 7 -6.03 0.91 -0.44
C TYR A 7 -7.07 -0.21 -0.40
N GLY A 8 -8.19 0.04 0.27
CA GLY A 8 -9.41 -0.76 0.13
C GLY A 8 -10.25 -0.27 -1.04
N GLY A 9 -10.65 -1.18 -1.93
CA GLY A 9 -11.39 -0.84 -3.15
C GLY A 9 -12.80 -0.32 -2.90
N VAL A 10 -13.42 -0.70 -1.77
CA VAL A 10 -14.78 -0.25 -1.37
C VAL A 10 -14.77 0.74 -0.20
N ASP A 11 -13.64 1.40 0.07
CA ASP A 11 -13.58 2.45 1.09
C ASP A 11 -14.53 3.62 0.74
N ARG A 12 -15.48 3.89 1.64
CA ARG A 12 -16.45 5.00 1.52
C ARG A 12 -16.02 6.26 2.26
N ARG A 13 -15.02 6.18 3.13
CA ARG A 13 -14.46 7.31 3.90
C ARG A 13 -13.34 7.97 3.12
N VAL A 14 -12.46 7.17 2.51
CA VAL A 14 -11.40 7.63 1.61
C VAL A 14 -11.49 6.85 0.30
N PRO A 15 -12.35 7.27 -0.64
CA PRO A 15 -12.58 6.53 -1.87
C PRO A 15 -11.31 6.35 -2.72
N LEU A 16 -11.26 5.24 -3.45
CA LEU A 16 -10.09 4.78 -4.21
C LEU A 16 -9.50 5.85 -5.17
N TYR A 17 -10.32 6.76 -5.68
CA TYR A 17 -9.86 7.80 -6.60
C TYR A 17 -8.72 8.64 -6.00
N HIS A 18 -8.75 8.93 -4.69
CA HIS A 18 -7.66 9.64 -4.01
C HIS A 18 -6.31 8.94 -4.18
N GLY A 19 -6.29 7.61 -4.04
CA GLY A 19 -5.11 6.80 -4.25
C GLY A 19 -4.68 6.78 -5.72
N THR A 20 -5.62 6.60 -6.65
CA THR A 20 -5.30 6.54 -8.09
C THR A 20 -4.81 7.87 -8.66
N GLU A 21 -5.37 9.00 -8.23
CA GLU A 21 -4.90 10.34 -8.62
C GLU A 21 -3.50 10.62 -8.09
N PHE A 22 -3.25 10.26 -6.82
CA PHE A 22 -1.92 10.38 -6.24
C PHE A 22 -0.91 9.48 -6.97
N LEU A 23 -1.25 8.21 -7.22
CA LEU A 23 -0.44 7.26 -7.97
C LEU A 23 -0.06 7.81 -9.36
N ALA A 24 -1.04 8.36 -10.08
CA ALA A 24 -0.82 8.94 -11.40
C ALA A 24 0.08 10.18 -11.36
N ALA A 25 -0.04 11.02 -10.33
CA ALA A 25 0.82 12.18 -10.15
C ALA A 25 2.25 11.79 -9.78
N VAL A 26 2.42 10.89 -8.81
CA VAL A 26 3.74 10.53 -8.27
C VAL A 26 4.55 9.67 -9.25
N LYS A 27 3.90 8.78 -10.03
CA LYS A 27 4.58 7.94 -11.02
C LYS A 27 5.31 8.72 -12.11
N LYS A 28 4.96 9.99 -12.34
CA LYS A 28 5.68 10.87 -13.28
C LYS A 28 7.11 11.17 -12.87
N HIS A 29 7.41 11.10 -11.57
CA HIS A 29 8.70 11.50 -11.00
C HIS A 29 9.29 10.44 -10.05
N ASN A 30 8.55 9.37 -9.75
CA ASN A 30 8.96 8.30 -8.86
C ASN A 30 8.63 6.95 -9.48
N SER A 31 9.66 6.24 -9.95
CA SER A 31 9.52 4.90 -10.53
C SER A 31 9.44 3.78 -9.49
N THR A 32 9.74 4.07 -8.22
CA THR A 32 9.80 3.07 -7.13
C THR A 32 8.54 3.12 -6.26
N VAL A 33 7.37 3.21 -6.89
CA VAL A 33 6.08 3.25 -6.19
C VAL A 33 5.40 1.91 -6.35
N ASP A 34 5.23 1.23 -5.22
CA ASP A 34 4.44 0.00 -5.12
C ASP A 34 2.99 0.35 -4.82
N TRP A 35 2.07 -0.34 -5.49
CA TRP A 35 0.63 -0.18 -5.32
C TRP A 35 -0.02 -1.52 -5.02
N VAL A 36 -0.80 -1.57 -3.95
CA VAL A 36 -1.66 -2.69 -3.62
C VAL A 36 -3.08 -2.19 -3.37
N GLU A 37 -4.04 -2.88 -3.98
CA GLU A 37 -5.45 -2.65 -3.79
C GLU A 37 -6.09 -3.95 -3.29
N TYR A 38 -6.94 -3.83 -2.28
CA TYR A 38 -7.75 -4.93 -1.77
C TYR A 38 -9.21 -4.65 -2.17
N PRO A 39 -9.70 -5.20 -3.30
CA PRO A 39 -10.95 -4.76 -3.94
C PRO A 39 -12.18 -4.81 -3.02
N ASP A 40 -12.25 -5.85 -2.18
CA ASP A 40 -13.39 -6.10 -1.30
C ASP A 40 -13.24 -5.48 0.11
N GLU A 41 -12.14 -4.76 0.38
CA GLU A 41 -11.89 -4.10 1.67
C GLU A 41 -12.33 -2.64 1.68
N GLY A 42 -12.74 -2.16 2.86
CA GLY A 42 -13.16 -0.79 3.10
C GLY A 42 -12.05 0.09 3.66
N HIS A 43 -12.38 0.91 4.66
CA HIS A 43 -11.42 1.80 5.33
C HIS A 43 -10.37 1.10 6.20
N GLY A 44 -10.44 -0.21 6.29
CA GLY A 44 -9.48 -1.06 6.97
C GLY A 44 -9.55 -2.46 6.39
N LEU A 45 -8.62 -3.31 6.81
CA LEU A 45 -8.53 -4.69 6.34
C LEU A 45 -9.22 -5.61 7.34
N ALA A 46 -10.41 -6.11 6.99
CA ALA A 46 -11.19 -7.01 7.83
C ALA A 46 -10.87 -8.48 7.57
N VAL A 47 -10.52 -8.85 6.33
CA VAL A 47 -10.17 -10.22 5.96
C VAL A 47 -8.75 -10.51 6.47
N GLU A 48 -8.62 -11.59 7.24
CA GLU A 48 -7.33 -11.98 7.84
C GLU A 48 -6.24 -12.18 6.79
N GLN A 49 -6.57 -12.81 5.66
CA GLN A 49 -5.62 -13.03 4.58
C GLN A 49 -5.08 -11.72 3.99
N ASN A 50 -5.92 -10.69 3.87
CA ASN A 50 -5.51 -9.37 3.38
C ASN A 50 -4.63 -8.65 4.41
N ARG A 51 -4.94 -8.78 5.70
CA ARG A 51 -4.07 -8.27 6.77
C ARG A 51 -2.68 -8.90 6.74
N ILE A 52 -2.61 -10.22 6.59
CA ILE A 52 -1.34 -10.94 6.52
C ILE A 52 -0.54 -10.48 5.31
N ASP A 53 -1.15 -10.45 4.12
CA ASP A 53 -0.50 -9.97 2.89
C ASP A 53 0.01 -8.52 3.05
N PHE A 54 -0.81 -7.62 3.60
CA PHE A 54 -0.42 -6.23 3.83
C PHE A 54 0.81 -6.13 4.74
N TRP A 55 0.81 -6.81 5.89
CA TRP A 55 1.92 -6.74 6.82
C TRP A 55 3.20 -7.41 6.28
N THR A 56 3.08 -8.50 5.51
CA THR A 56 4.22 -9.10 4.80
C THR A 56 4.83 -8.14 3.78
N ARG A 57 4.00 -7.38 3.04
CA ARG A 57 4.48 -6.33 2.12
C ARG A 57 5.18 -5.20 2.87
N VAL A 58 4.62 -4.76 3.99
CA VAL A 58 5.24 -3.72 4.85
C VAL A 58 6.60 -4.19 5.37
N GLU A 59 6.69 -5.40 5.91
CA GLU A 59 7.95 -5.99 6.37
C GLU A 59 8.99 -6.03 5.25
N THR A 60 8.63 -6.58 4.09
CA THR A 60 9.50 -6.65 2.91
C THR A 60 9.98 -5.27 2.46
N PHE A 61 9.08 -4.29 2.41
CA PHE A 61 9.38 -2.92 1.99
C PHE A 61 10.34 -2.24 2.97
N LEU A 62 10.14 -2.42 4.28
CA LEU A 62 11.01 -1.84 5.31
C LEU A 62 12.39 -2.49 5.31
N ASP A 63 12.48 -3.82 5.17
CA ASP A 63 13.75 -4.53 5.08
C ASP A 63 14.59 -4.05 3.88
N GLN A 64 13.95 -3.79 2.74
CA GLN A 64 14.61 -3.33 1.52
C GLN A 64 15.10 -1.87 1.60
N HIS A 65 14.42 -1.01 2.34
CA HIS A 65 14.61 0.44 2.24
C HIS A 65 15.10 1.13 3.52
N ILE A 66 14.96 0.48 4.67
CA ILE A 66 15.50 0.93 5.95
C ILE A 66 16.57 -0.06 6.45
N GLY A 67 16.51 -1.32 6.00
CA GLY A 67 17.41 -2.40 6.38
C GLY A 67 16.78 -3.34 7.39
N ALA A 68 17.34 -4.54 7.52
CA ALA A 68 16.88 -5.53 8.48
C ALA A 68 16.94 -4.97 9.91
N ALA A 69 15.93 -5.30 10.72
CA ALA A 69 16.01 -5.09 12.16
C ALA A 69 17.33 -5.67 12.66
N ARG A 70 18.14 -4.86 13.36
CA ARG A 70 19.36 -5.33 14.02
C ARG A 70 18.94 -6.48 14.94
N GLN A 71 19.38 -7.69 14.63
CA GLN A 71 19.26 -8.85 15.53
C GLN A 71 20.08 -8.62 16.80
#